data_AF-A0A968T587-F1
#
_entry.id   AF-A0A968T587-F1
#
_cell.length_a   1.000
_cell.length_b   1.000
_cell.length_c   1.000
_cell.angle_alpha   90.00
_cell.angle_beta   90.00
_cell.angle_gamma   90.00
#
_symmetry.space_group_name_H-M   'P 1'
#
loop_
_entity.id
_entity.type
_entity.pdbx_description
1 polymer ?
#
loop_
_entity_poly.entity_id
_entity_poly.type
_entity_poly.pdbx_seq_one_letter_code
_entity_poly.pdbx_strand_id
1 'polypeptide(L)'
;MSETTIEDFEEELSYWDAGEDYYEYEYEYDGGYEEDYSWDERDNPCSSSYFIQDRKVSCNVIASNFGITAKGFGNNSIAVAVADIITTQPSTGVNINILNYQQQVIGTGTTDGNGFAVIEAKGKPFLLLAEKDQQKDI
;
A
#
# COMPACT_ATOMS: atom_id res chain seq x y z
N MET A 1 25.10 53.04 -20.45
CA MET A 1 25.81 51.75 -20.55
C MET A 1 26.79 51.73 -19.39
N SER A 2 26.39 51.12 -18.27
CA SER A 2 27.32 50.82 -17.17
C SER A 2 28.05 49.52 -17.52
N GLU A 3 29.37 49.51 -17.35
CA GLU A 3 30.20 48.32 -17.53
C GLU A 3 30.01 47.38 -16.33
N THR A 4 29.70 46.11 -16.62
CA THR A 4 29.66 45.01 -15.65
C THR A 4 31.09 44.59 -15.32
N THR A 5 31.43 44.50 -14.03
CA THR A 5 32.77 44.12 -13.58
C THR A 5 32.89 42.61 -13.39
N ILE A 6 34.12 42.09 -13.30
CA ILE A 6 34.39 40.66 -13.07
C ILE A 6 33.81 40.20 -11.71
N GLU A 7 33.77 41.11 -10.73
CA GLU A 7 33.19 40.88 -9.41
C GLU A 7 31.67 40.63 -9.50
N ASP A 8 30.96 41.38 -10.36
CA ASP A 8 29.52 41.15 -10.62
C ASP A 8 29.26 39.77 -11.24
N PHE A 9 30.22 39.23 -12.01
CA PHE A 9 30.12 37.93 -12.66
C PHE A 9 30.41 36.76 -11.70
N GLU A 10 31.31 36.96 -10.74
CA GLU A 10 31.60 35.99 -9.66
C GLU A 10 30.44 35.92 -8.65
N GLU A 11 29.77 37.05 -8.39
CA GLU A 11 28.59 37.10 -7.50
C GLU A 11 27.37 36.39 -8.14
N GLU A 12 27.13 36.56 -9.44
CA GLU A 12 26.12 35.78 -10.17
C GLU A 12 26.44 34.28 -10.20
N LEU A 13 27.69 33.87 -10.40
CA LEU A 13 28.08 32.45 -10.36
C LEU A 13 27.87 31.83 -8.97
N SER A 14 28.02 32.61 -7.89
CA SER A 14 27.70 32.15 -6.53
C SER A 14 26.21 31.86 -6.33
N TYR A 15 25.33 32.53 -7.09
CA TYR A 15 23.89 32.29 -7.11
C TYR A 15 23.50 31.04 -7.91
N TRP A 16 24.29 30.65 -8.91
CA TRP A 16 24.06 29.45 -9.72
C TRP A 16 24.73 28.18 -9.18
N ASP A 17 25.75 28.29 -8.32
CA ASP A 17 26.38 27.16 -7.61
C ASP A 17 25.62 26.75 -6.34
N ALA A 18 24.69 27.60 -5.88
CA ALA A 18 23.63 27.24 -4.93
C ALA A 18 22.54 26.44 -5.66
N GLY A 19 22.93 25.26 -6.14
CA GLY A 19 22.04 24.32 -6.82
C GLY A 19 20.86 23.94 -5.93
N GLU A 20 19.72 24.56 -6.22
CA GLU A 20 18.38 23.98 -6.20
C GLU A 20 18.02 23.22 -4.90
N ASP A 21 17.53 23.97 -3.91
CA ASP A 21 16.74 23.48 -2.77
C ASP A 21 15.43 22.80 -3.27
N TYR A 22 15.56 21.59 -3.81
CA TYR A 22 14.45 20.69 -4.09
C TYR A 22 14.02 20.05 -2.78
N TYR A 23 12.94 20.59 -2.19
CA TYR A 23 12.01 19.91 -1.28
C TYR A 23 12.64 18.82 -0.41
N GLU A 24 13.40 19.24 0.60
CA GLU A 24 13.80 18.36 1.69
C GLU A 24 12.53 17.91 2.43
N TYR A 25 12.01 16.75 2.04
CA TYR A 25 11.14 15.97 2.91
C TYR A 25 11.97 15.66 4.16
N GLU A 26 11.76 16.44 5.22
CA GLU A 26 12.19 16.11 6.58
C GLU A 26 11.60 14.75 6.96
N TYR A 27 12.29 13.69 6.58
CA TYR A 27 12.31 12.49 7.37
C TYR A 27 13.11 12.84 8.60
N GLU A 28 12.44 12.96 9.73
CA GLU A 28 13.02 12.89 11.07
C GLU A 28 13.94 11.65 11.12
N TYR A 29 15.21 11.85 10.75
CA TYR A 29 16.26 10.88 10.88
C TYR A 29 16.58 10.88 12.38
N ASP A 30 15.98 9.92 13.08
CA ASP A 30 16.38 9.51 14.42
C ASP A 30 17.89 9.26 14.42
N GLY A 31 18.63 10.29 14.85
CA GLY A 31 20.08 10.42 14.71
C GLY A 31 20.81 9.47 15.64
N GLY A 32 21.00 8.21 15.20
CA GLY A 32 21.78 7.22 15.94
C GLY A 32 22.54 6.19 15.10
N TYR A 33 22.51 6.28 13.75
CA TYR A 33 22.99 5.18 12.89
C TYR A 33 24.37 5.40 12.26
N GLU A 34 24.93 6.60 12.26
CA GLU A 34 26.17 6.88 11.49
C GLU A 34 27.47 6.57 12.25
N GLU A 35 27.49 6.57 13.58
CA GLU A 35 28.73 6.28 14.33
C GLU A 35 29.10 4.77 14.34
N ASP A 36 28.14 3.86 14.15
CA ASP A 36 28.33 2.41 14.25
C ASP A 36 28.22 1.66 12.90
N TYR A 37 28.13 2.38 11.77
CA TYR A 37 28.02 1.76 10.45
C TYR A 37 29.41 1.47 9.85
N SER A 38 29.76 0.19 9.74
CA SER A 38 30.96 -0.30 9.06
C SER A 38 30.59 -1.00 7.75
N TRP A 39 31.13 -0.49 6.64
CA TRP A 39 30.94 -1.07 5.30
C TRP A 39 31.42 -2.51 5.19
N ASP A 40 32.50 -2.87 5.89
CA ASP A 40 33.06 -4.23 5.89
C ASP A 40 32.15 -5.22 6.64
N GLU A 41 31.35 -4.73 7.58
CA GLU A 41 30.44 -5.52 8.42
C GLU A 41 28.99 -5.53 7.91
N ARG A 42 28.69 -4.87 6.78
CA ARG A 42 27.33 -4.78 6.21
C ARG A 42 26.70 -6.13 5.86
N ASP A 43 27.55 -7.13 5.62
CA ASP A 43 27.17 -8.50 5.28
C ASP A 43 27.27 -9.45 6.49
N ASN A 44 27.64 -8.94 7.67
CA ASN A 44 27.73 -9.71 8.92
C ASN A 44 26.45 -9.55 9.77
N PRO A 45 25.58 -10.57 9.87
CA PRO A 45 24.33 -10.49 10.62
C PRO A 45 24.48 -10.27 12.13
N CYS A 46 25.69 -10.37 12.67
CA CYS A 46 26.00 -10.07 14.07
C CYS A 46 26.34 -8.59 14.30
N SER A 47 26.46 -7.77 13.25
CA SER A 47 26.75 -6.34 13.34
C SER A 47 25.48 -5.50 13.18
N SER A 48 25.42 -4.35 13.86
CA SER A 48 24.39 -3.33 13.62
C SER A 48 24.37 -2.86 12.16
N SER A 49 25.55 -2.86 11.50
CA SER A 49 25.72 -2.48 10.09
C SER A 49 24.96 -3.40 9.12
N TYR A 50 24.50 -4.58 9.56
CA TYR A 50 23.67 -5.47 8.76
C TYR A 50 22.18 -5.10 8.75
N PHE A 51 21.67 -4.37 9.74
CA PHE A 51 20.26 -4.02 9.86
C PHE A 51 19.94 -2.62 9.32
N ILE A 52 20.53 -2.26 8.18
CA ILE A 52 20.25 -1.00 7.48
C ILE A 52 18.92 -1.00 6.73
N GLN A 53 18.44 0.18 6.35
CA GLN A 53 17.13 0.38 5.71
C GLN A 53 16.92 -0.51 4.47
N ASP A 54 17.95 -0.73 3.66
CA ASP A 54 17.89 -1.55 2.43
C ASP A 54 17.61 -3.05 2.67
N ARG A 55 17.69 -3.50 3.92
CA ARG A 55 17.43 -4.90 4.33
C ARG A 55 16.13 -5.05 5.13
N LYS A 56 15.32 -4.00 5.22
CA LYS A 56 14.01 -4.07 5.86
C LYS A 56 13.04 -4.86 4.99
N VAL A 57 12.50 -5.93 5.57
CA VAL A 57 11.42 -6.71 4.96
C VAL A 57 10.09 -6.08 5.40
N SER A 58 9.28 -5.66 4.44
CA SER A 58 7.91 -5.21 4.69
C SER A 58 6.92 -6.31 4.31
N CYS A 59 5.88 -6.50 5.12
CA CYS A 59 4.73 -7.32 4.76
C CYS A 59 3.42 -6.62 5.17
N ASN A 60 2.37 -6.85 4.40
CA ASN A 60 1.02 -6.43 4.77
C ASN A 60 0.40 -7.47 5.70
N VAL A 61 -0.14 -7.03 6.83
CA VAL A 61 -0.88 -7.89 7.77
C VAL A 61 -2.33 -7.41 7.79
N ILE A 62 -3.27 -8.32 7.53
CA ILE A 62 -4.71 -8.06 7.56
C ILE A 62 -5.30 -8.85 8.71
N ALA A 63 -6.04 -8.19 9.59
CA ALA A 63 -6.76 -8.81 10.68
C ALA A 63 -8.25 -8.79 10.38
N SER A 64 -8.85 -9.97 10.20
CA SER A 64 -10.23 -10.15 9.78
C SER A 64 -10.83 -11.39 10.44
N ASN A 65 -12.14 -11.34 10.71
CA ASN A 65 -12.92 -12.52 11.08
C ASN A 65 -13.58 -13.19 9.86
N PHE A 66 -13.53 -12.60 8.66
CA PHE A 66 -14.12 -13.17 7.45
C PHE A 66 -13.11 -14.02 6.68
N GLY A 67 -13.45 -15.30 6.51
CA GLY A 67 -12.92 -16.14 5.44
C GLY A 67 -13.75 -15.95 4.18
N ILE A 68 -13.14 -15.39 3.13
CA ILE A 68 -13.82 -15.11 1.87
C ILE A 68 -13.26 -16.01 0.77
N THR A 69 -14.14 -16.69 0.04
CA THR A 69 -13.79 -17.42 -1.19
C THR A 69 -14.62 -16.87 -2.34
N ALA A 70 -13.96 -16.40 -3.39
CA ALA A 70 -14.61 -15.90 -4.60
C ALA A 70 -14.18 -16.71 -5.83
N LYS A 71 -15.14 -17.09 -6.67
CA LYS A 71 -14.91 -17.84 -7.90
C LYS A 71 -15.69 -17.21 -9.05
N GLY A 72 -14.96 -16.80 -10.10
CA GLY A 72 -15.56 -16.38 -11.36
C GLY A 72 -16.17 -17.55 -12.12
N PHE A 73 -17.32 -17.32 -12.76
CA PHE A 73 -17.94 -18.24 -13.72
C PHE A 73 -18.43 -17.46 -14.95
N GLY A 74 -19.05 -18.15 -15.91
CA GLY A 74 -19.46 -17.57 -17.20
C GLY A 74 -20.28 -16.27 -17.05
N ASN A 75 -20.21 -15.41 -18.08
CA ASN A 75 -20.89 -14.10 -18.12
C ASN A 75 -20.41 -13.08 -17.07
N ASN A 76 -19.15 -13.18 -16.63
CA ASN A 76 -18.54 -12.19 -15.74
C ASN A 76 -19.24 -12.10 -14.37
N SER A 77 -19.84 -13.21 -13.97
CA SER A 77 -20.46 -13.42 -12.66
C SER A 77 -19.47 -14.03 -11.69
N ILE A 78 -19.58 -13.67 -10.42
CA ILE A 78 -18.69 -14.09 -9.34
C ILE A 78 -19.56 -14.71 -8.26
N ALA A 79 -19.28 -15.97 -7.91
CA ALA A 79 -19.85 -16.61 -6.74
C ALA A 79 -18.92 -16.37 -5.55
N VAL A 80 -19.49 -15.93 -4.43
CA VAL A 80 -18.78 -15.58 -3.20
C VAL A 80 -19.37 -16.40 -2.07
N ALA A 81 -18.50 -16.96 -1.22
CA ALA A 81 -18.85 -17.57 0.05
C ALA A 81 -18.09 -16.84 1.16
N VAL A 82 -18.80 -16.47 2.22
CA VAL A 82 -18.22 -15.81 3.40
C VAL A 82 -18.57 -16.60 4.65
N ALA A 83 -17.55 -16.93 5.44
CA ALA A 83 -17.69 -17.62 6.71
C ALA A 83 -16.82 -16.95 7.77
N ASP A 84 -17.20 -17.10 9.03
CA ASP A 84 -16.38 -16.64 10.15
C ASP A 84 -15.17 -17.58 10.34
N ILE A 85 -13.95 -17.04 10.38
CA ILE A 85 -12.71 -17.83 10.41
C ILE A 85 -12.51 -18.56 11.75
N ILE A 86 -13.16 -18.12 12.82
CA ILE A 86 -13.06 -18.71 14.15
C ILE A 86 -14.07 -19.85 14.32
N THR A 87 -15.32 -19.60 13.91
CA THR A 87 -16.46 -20.51 14.15
C THR A 87 -16.83 -21.36 12.95
N THR A 88 -16.32 -21.04 11.75
CA THR A 88 -16.67 -21.64 10.45
C THR A 88 -18.14 -21.49 10.04
N GLN A 89 -18.90 -20.67 10.78
CA GLN A 89 -20.31 -20.45 10.48
C GLN A 89 -20.48 -19.50 9.28
N PRO A 90 -21.50 -19.72 8.44
CA PRO A 90 -21.79 -18.83 7.32
C PRO A 90 -22.09 -17.41 7.82
N SER A 91 -21.48 -16.42 7.18
CA SER A 91 -21.70 -15.01 7.52
C SER A 91 -22.78 -14.42 6.63
N THR A 92 -23.99 -14.32 7.18
CA THR A 92 -25.16 -13.70 6.51
C THR A 92 -25.12 -12.18 6.58
N GLY A 93 -25.65 -11.53 5.53
CA GLY A 93 -25.84 -10.07 5.51
C GLY A 93 -24.55 -9.27 5.31
N VAL A 94 -23.49 -9.91 4.81
CA VAL A 94 -22.23 -9.23 4.46
C VAL A 94 -22.42 -8.55 3.11
N ASN A 95 -22.18 -7.24 3.05
CA ASN A 95 -22.21 -6.48 1.81
C ASN A 95 -20.92 -6.75 1.03
N ILE A 96 -21.04 -7.09 -0.24
CA ILE A 96 -19.94 -7.43 -1.12
C ILE A 96 -19.92 -6.43 -2.28
N ASN A 97 -18.82 -5.72 -2.43
CA ASN A 97 -18.57 -4.82 -3.54
C ASN A 97 -17.43 -5.37 -4.41
N ILE A 98 -17.67 -5.51 -5.71
CA ILE A 98 -16.65 -5.90 -6.68
C ILE A 98 -16.09 -4.62 -7.30
N LEU A 99 -14.78 -4.46 -7.24
CA LEU A 99 -14.06 -3.29 -7.68
C LEU A 99 -13.23 -3.60 -8.93
N ASN A 100 -13.13 -2.64 -9.84
CA ASN A 100 -12.16 -2.68 -10.94
C ASN A 100 -10.77 -2.20 -10.47
N TYR A 101 -9.79 -2.16 -11.39
CA TYR A 101 -8.43 -1.71 -11.10
C TYR A 101 -8.35 -0.23 -10.66
N GLN A 102 -9.33 0.59 -11.07
CA GLN A 102 -9.47 1.99 -10.67
C GLN A 102 -10.25 2.15 -9.34
N GLN A 103 -10.51 1.06 -8.63
CA GLN A 103 -11.29 1.02 -7.37
C GLN A 103 -12.74 1.51 -7.52
N GLN A 104 -13.32 1.39 -8.72
CA GLN A 104 -14.73 1.70 -8.94
C GLN A 104 -15.58 0.45 -8.73
N VAL A 105 -16.69 0.61 -8.04
CA VAL A 105 -17.66 -0.47 -7.84
C VAL A 105 -18.31 -0.83 -9.18
N ILE A 106 -18.10 -2.08 -9.62
CA ILE A 106 -18.65 -2.63 -10.86
C ILE A 106 -19.69 -3.72 -10.60
N GLY A 107 -19.89 -4.13 -9.35
CA GLY A 107 -20.93 -5.07 -8.95
C GLY A 107 -21.12 -5.05 -7.44
N THR A 108 -22.34 -5.34 -6.98
CA THR A 108 -22.69 -5.34 -5.56
C THR A 108 -23.60 -6.52 -5.24
N GLY A 109 -23.49 -7.08 -4.05
CA GLY A 109 -24.41 -8.10 -3.54
C GLY A 109 -24.35 -8.21 -2.03
N THR A 110 -25.23 -9.03 -1.46
CA THR A 110 -25.26 -9.29 -0.02
C THR A 110 -25.34 -10.80 0.19
N THR A 111 -24.58 -11.33 1.16
CA THR A 111 -24.61 -12.77 1.45
C THR A 111 -25.94 -13.21 2.04
N ASP A 112 -26.43 -14.37 1.61
CA ASP A 112 -27.66 -14.99 2.07
C ASP A 112 -27.51 -15.71 3.43
N GLY A 113 -28.57 -16.41 3.86
CA GLY A 113 -28.58 -17.19 5.12
C GLY A 113 -27.54 -18.30 5.18
N ASN A 114 -26.98 -18.70 4.03
CA ASN A 114 -25.94 -19.72 3.92
C ASN A 114 -24.55 -19.09 3.66
N GLY A 115 -24.43 -17.76 3.71
CA GLY A 115 -23.17 -17.04 3.50
C GLY A 115 -22.77 -16.91 2.04
N PHE A 116 -23.67 -17.15 1.08
CA PHE A 116 -23.38 -17.06 -0.35
C PHE A 116 -23.91 -15.78 -1.00
N ALA A 117 -23.18 -15.26 -1.98
CA ALA A 117 -23.63 -14.21 -2.87
C ALA A 117 -23.22 -14.53 -4.32
N VAL A 118 -24.06 -14.18 -5.28
CA VAL A 118 -23.74 -14.24 -6.71
C VAL A 118 -23.88 -12.84 -7.28
N ILE A 119 -22.80 -12.32 -7.87
CA ILE A 119 -22.70 -10.92 -8.28
C ILE A 119 -22.27 -10.85 -9.74
N GLU A 120 -23.04 -10.13 -10.55
CA GLU A 120 -22.64 -9.79 -11.92
C GLU A 120 -21.76 -8.54 -11.92
N ALA A 121 -20.55 -8.64 -12.48
CA ALA A 121 -19.64 -7.52 -12.59
C ALA A 121 -19.75 -6.85 -13.97
N LYS A 122 -19.92 -5.52 -13.98
CA LYS A 122 -19.92 -4.68 -15.18
C LYS A 122 -18.49 -4.31 -15.58
N GLY A 123 -17.72 -5.28 -16.06
CA GLY A 123 -16.33 -5.11 -16.48
C GLY A 123 -15.36 -6.02 -15.71
N LYS A 124 -14.06 -5.86 -15.91
CA LYS A 124 -13.07 -6.79 -15.35
C LYS A 124 -12.94 -6.63 -13.83
N PRO A 125 -13.27 -7.67 -13.04
CA PRO A 125 -13.08 -7.64 -11.59
C PRO A 125 -11.59 -7.64 -11.23
N PHE A 126 -11.25 -6.91 -10.17
CA PHE A 126 -9.89 -6.80 -9.65
C PHE A 126 -9.81 -7.07 -8.15
N LEU A 127 -10.72 -6.49 -7.36
CA LEU A 127 -10.75 -6.62 -5.91
C LEU A 127 -12.19 -6.88 -5.44
N LEU A 128 -12.34 -7.63 -4.35
CA LEU A 128 -13.61 -7.82 -3.66
C LEU A 128 -13.50 -7.11 -2.32
N LEU A 129 -14.54 -6.39 -1.93
CA LEU A 129 -14.62 -5.71 -0.65
C LEU A 129 -15.85 -6.22 0.12
N ALA A 130 -15.62 -6.80 1.29
CA ALA A 130 -16.66 -7.29 2.18
C ALA A 130 -16.84 -6.33 3.37
N GLU A 131 -18.08 -5.96 3.65
CA GLU A 131 -18.43 -5.01 4.71
C GLU A 131 -19.61 -5.53 5.51
N LYS A 132 -19.47 -5.54 6.84
CA LYS A 132 -20.57 -5.81 7.75
C LYS A 132 -20.35 -5.08 9.06
N ASP A 133 -21.36 -4.36 9.52
CA ASP A 133 -21.31 -3.53 10.72
C ASP A 133 -20.11 -2.54 10.67
N GLN A 134 -19.08 -2.76 11.50
CA GLN A 134 -17.84 -1.96 11.51
C GLN A 134 -16.63 -2.70 10.94
N GLN A 135 -16.81 -3.93 10.44
CA GLN A 135 -15.76 -4.74 9.85
C GLN A 135 -15.74 -4.57 8.33
N LYS A 136 -14.54 -4.38 7.78
CA LYS A 136 -14.30 -4.15 6.36
C LYS A 136 -13.04 -4.89 5.91
N ASP A 137 -13.18 -5.76 4.92
CA ASP A 137 -12.13 -6.66 4.45
C ASP A 137 -12.01 -6.64 2.93
N ILE A 138 -10.78 -6.82 2.41
CA ILE A 138 -10.41 -6.82 0.99
C ILE A 138 -9.77 -8.14 0.54
#